data_AF-A0A3D9MXP4-F1
#
_entry.id   AF-A0A3D9MXP4-F1
#
_cell.length_a   1.000
_cell.length_b   1.000
_cell.length_c   1.000
_cell.angle_alpha   90.00
_cell.angle_beta   90.00
_cell.angle_gamma   90.00
#
_symmetry.space_group_name_H-M   'P 1'
#
loop_
_entity.id
_entity.type
_entity.pdbx_description
1 polymer ?
#
loop_
_entity_poly.entity_id
_entity_poly.type
_entity_poly.pdbx_seq_one_letter_code
_entity_poly.pdbx_strand_id
1 'polypeptide(L)'
;MSGRFVRVAETGRKTFPITVDGVVREAAEGDTLMVALLTGTRTLRDSEFGDGRRAGFCLMGACQDCWVWTAQGERVRACSTPALPGMSIVTKLAEAGEGVWPRA
;
A
#
# COMPACT_ATOMS: atom_id res chain seq x y z
N MET A 1 -7.67 -13.33 -7.10
CA MET A 1 -8.50 -12.16 -6.74
C MET A 1 -7.97 -10.97 -7.51
N SER A 2 -8.80 -10.25 -8.28
CA SER A 2 -8.35 -9.09 -9.06
C SER A 2 -8.13 -7.85 -8.18
N GLY A 3 -7.07 -7.10 -8.47
CA GLY A 3 -6.79 -5.81 -7.84
C GLY A 3 -7.86 -4.75 -8.11
N ARG A 4 -7.80 -3.62 -7.41
CA ARG A 4 -8.65 -2.45 -7.69
C ARG A 4 -8.14 -1.62 -8.87
N PHE A 5 -6.83 -1.52 -9.03
CA PHE A 5 -6.21 -0.76 -10.12
C PHE A 5 -5.82 -1.69 -11.26
N VAL A 6 -5.98 -1.19 -12.48
CA VAL A 6 -5.57 -1.86 -13.72
C VAL A 6 -4.69 -0.88 -14.49
N ARG A 7 -3.50 -1.32 -14.90
CA ARG A 7 -2.63 -0.52 -15.76
C ARG A 7 -3.14 -0.64 -17.20
N VAL A 8 -3.71 0.43 -17.75
CA VAL A 8 -4.41 0.40 -19.06
C VAL A 8 -3.46 0.46 -20.26
N ALA A 9 -2.32 1.16 -20.13
CA ALA A 9 -1.36 1.40 -21.20
C ALA A 9 0.07 0.99 -20.79
N GLU A 10 0.19 -0.10 -20.03
CA GLU A 10 1.50 -0.62 -19.65
C GLU A 10 2.22 -1.22 -20.88
N THR A 11 3.43 -0.75 -21.15
CA THR A 11 4.22 -1.12 -22.34
C THR A 11 5.52 -1.86 -21.99
N GLY A 12 5.61 -2.41 -20.78
CA GLY A 12 6.74 -3.24 -20.36
C GLY A 12 7.80 -2.48 -19.56
N ARG A 13 7.37 -1.53 -18.72
CA ARG A 13 8.22 -0.92 -17.69
C ARG A 13 8.89 -2.02 -16.86
N LYS A 14 10.15 -1.76 -16.45
CA LYS A 14 10.86 -2.69 -15.56
C LYS A 14 10.09 -2.85 -14.27
N THR A 15 9.94 -4.09 -13.82
CA THR A 15 9.33 -4.41 -12.53
C THR A 15 10.38 -4.79 -11.50
N PHE A 16 10.02 -4.63 -10.24
CA PHE A 16 10.84 -5.04 -9.11
C PHE A 16 9.95 -5.54 -7.95
N PRO A 17 10.47 -6.45 -7.11
CA PRO A 17 9.72 -6.98 -6.00
C PRO A 17 9.67 -5.98 -4.83
N ILE A 18 8.51 -5.92 -4.21
CA ILE A 18 8.27 -5.38 -2.86
C ILE A 18 7.57 -6.44 -2.01
N THR A 19 7.69 -6.36 -0.69
CA THR A 19 6.96 -7.25 0.23
C THR A 19 5.74 -6.51 0.78
N VAL A 20 4.57 -7.15 0.74
CA VAL A 20 3.32 -6.62 1.30
C VAL A 20 2.68 -7.69 2.17
N ASP A 21 2.54 -7.43 3.49
CA ASP A 21 1.99 -8.40 4.44
C ASP A 21 2.70 -9.77 4.36
N GLY A 22 4.02 -9.77 4.21
CA GLY A 22 4.84 -10.97 4.04
C GLY A 22 4.77 -11.63 2.64
N VAL A 23 3.97 -11.09 1.71
CA VAL A 23 3.81 -11.63 0.35
C VAL A 23 4.54 -10.76 -0.67
N VAL A 24 5.38 -11.38 -1.50
CA VAL A 24 6.06 -10.67 -2.60
C VAL A 24 5.05 -10.21 -3.66
N ARG A 25 5.19 -8.94 -4.08
CA ARG A 25 4.38 -8.28 -5.11
C ARG A 25 5.28 -7.51 -6.07
N GLU A 26 4.85 -7.43 -7.32
CA GLU A 26 5.55 -6.68 -8.37
C GLU A 26 5.08 -5.22 -8.41
N ALA A 27 6.02 -4.29 -8.23
CA ALA A 27 5.87 -2.88 -8.56
C ALA A 27 6.55 -2.60 -9.91
N ALA A 28 6.12 -1.56 -10.61
CA ALA A 28 6.80 -1.07 -11.82
C ALA A 28 7.50 0.26 -11.55
N GLU A 29 8.56 0.55 -12.31
CA GLU A 29 9.22 1.86 -12.28
C GLU A 29 8.21 3.02 -12.44
N GLY A 30 8.29 4.00 -11.54
CA GLY A 30 7.40 5.16 -11.51
C GLY A 30 6.06 4.94 -10.80
N ASP A 31 5.77 3.72 -10.32
CA ASP A 31 4.58 3.50 -9.50
C ASP A 31 4.69 4.22 -8.14
N THR A 32 3.55 4.67 -7.63
CA THR A 32 3.41 4.91 -6.19
C THR A 32 3.09 3.59 -5.48
N LEU A 33 3.31 3.54 -4.16
CA LEU A 33 2.91 2.38 -3.35
C LEU A 33 1.43 2.02 -3.56
N MET A 34 0.53 3.01 -3.72
CA MET A 34 -0.88 2.74 -3.98
C MET A 34 -1.09 1.96 -5.27
N VAL A 35 -0.38 2.31 -6.36
CA VAL A 35 -0.45 1.58 -7.63
C VAL A 35 0.13 0.17 -7.48
N ALA A 36 1.30 0.05 -6.87
CA ALA A 36 1.94 -1.24 -6.64
C ALA A 36 1.06 -2.20 -5.81
N LEU A 37 0.42 -1.69 -4.75
CA LEU A 37 -0.43 -2.50 -3.88
C LEU A 37 -1.78 -2.82 -4.53
N LEU A 38 -2.51 -1.80 -5.03
CA LEU A 38 -3.88 -1.99 -5.51
C LEU A 38 -3.98 -2.68 -6.87
N THR A 39 -2.87 -2.92 -7.57
CA THR A 39 -2.85 -3.81 -8.74
C THR A 39 -2.88 -5.28 -8.34
N GLY A 40 -2.39 -5.64 -7.15
CA GLY A 40 -2.42 -7.01 -6.61
C GLY A 40 -3.39 -7.23 -5.44
N THR A 41 -3.87 -6.17 -4.81
CA THR A 41 -4.77 -6.21 -3.65
C THR A 41 -5.96 -5.26 -3.82
N ARG A 42 -6.90 -5.28 -2.88
CA ARG A 42 -8.09 -4.43 -2.91
C ARG A 42 -8.10 -3.36 -1.81
N THR A 43 -7.14 -3.31 -0.91
CA THR A 43 -7.21 -2.48 0.30
C THR A 43 -5.81 -2.12 0.77
N LEU A 44 -5.69 -1.00 1.49
CA LEU A 44 -4.44 -0.43 1.99
C LEU A 44 -4.37 -0.37 3.52
N ARG A 45 -5.50 -0.20 4.21
CA ARG A 45 -5.53 -0.21 5.68
C ARG A 45 -6.81 -0.74 6.25
N ASP A 46 -6.76 -1.07 7.53
CA ASP A 46 -7.94 -1.22 8.37
C ASP A 46 -8.41 0.16 8.85
N SER A 47 -9.72 0.35 8.93
CA SER A 47 -10.33 1.55 9.50
C SER A 47 -10.16 1.55 11.02
N GLU A 48 -9.74 2.67 11.60
CA GLU A 48 -9.65 2.86 13.05
C GLU A 48 -11.02 2.75 13.74
N PHE A 49 -12.11 2.88 12.99
CA PHE A 49 -13.48 2.76 13.50
C PHE A 49 -14.01 1.31 13.43
N GLY A 50 -13.22 0.36 12.92
CA GLY A 50 -13.59 -1.05 12.83
C GLY A 50 -14.65 -1.38 11.76
N ASP A 51 -15.09 -0.40 10.97
CA ASP A 51 -16.13 -0.57 9.94
C ASP A 51 -15.63 -1.17 8.61
N GLY A 52 -14.41 -1.70 8.61
CA GLY A 52 -13.84 -2.46 7.50
C GLY A 52 -12.54 -1.87 6.96
N ARG A 53 -12.15 -2.32 5.76
CA ARG A 53 -10.86 -1.98 5.14
C ARG A 53 -11.02 -0.90 4.08
N ARG A 54 -10.04 0.00 3.99
CA ARG A 54 -10.02 1.18 3.12
C ARG A 54 -8.95 1.04 2.04
N ALA A 55 -9.19 1.61 0.87
CA ALA A 55 -8.25 1.57 -0.26
C ALA A 55 -7.74 2.94 -0.70
N GLY A 56 -8.36 4.03 -0.25
CA GLY A 56 -8.10 5.37 -0.78
C GLY A 56 -8.67 5.57 -2.20
N PHE A 57 -9.05 6.81 -2.52
CA PHE A 57 -9.63 7.14 -3.84
C PHE A 57 -9.18 8.48 -4.40
N CYS A 58 -8.70 9.40 -3.56
CA CYS A 58 -8.44 10.78 -4.01
C CYS A 58 -7.12 10.99 -4.75
N LEU A 59 -6.14 10.08 -4.59
CA LEU A 59 -4.76 10.23 -5.09
C LEU A 59 -3.99 11.50 -4.66
N MET A 60 -4.52 12.28 -3.72
CA MET A 60 -3.98 13.58 -3.31
C MET A 60 -3.66 13.66 -1.82
N GLY A 61 -3.80 12.55 -1.09
CA GLY A 61 -3.62 12.50 0.36
C GLY A 61 -4.76 13.09 1.20
N ALA A 62 -5.82 13.61 0.58
CA ALA A 62 -6.94 14.26 1.27
C ALA A 62 -7.88 13.27 1.98
N CYS A 63 -8.21 12.14 1.35
CA CYS A 63 -9.19 11.18 1.88
C CYS A 63 -8.73 10.43 3.14
N GLN A 64 -7.46 10.53 3.52
CA GLN A 64 -6.82 9.76 4.61
C GLN A 64 -6.92 8.23 4.49
N ASP A 65 -7.50 7.70 3.42
CA ASP A 65 -7.72 6.27 3.26
C ASP A 65 -6.53 5.50 2.64
N CYS A 66 -5.42 6.20 2.38
CA CYS A 66 -4.23 5.68 1.71
C CYS A 66 -3.02 5.43 2.62
N TRP A 67 -3.20 5.51 3.94
CA TRP A 67 -2.12 5.23 4.88
C TRP A 67 -1.72 3.76 4.83
N VAL A 68 -0.41 3.51 4.82
CA VAL A 68 0.22 2.21 5.00
C VAL A 68 1.42 2.36 5.92
N TRP A 69 2.01 1.24 6.36
CA TRP A 69 3.19 1.25 7.21
C TRP A 69 4.35 0.53 6.55
N THR A 70 5.56 0.98 6.78
CA THR A 70 6.75 0.16 6.52
C THR A 70 6.87 -0.92 7.58
N ALA A 71 7.62 -1.99 7.31
CA ALA A 71 7.90 -3.01 8.32
C ALA A 71 8.62 -2.46 9.57
N GLN A 72 9.26 -1.30 9.45
CA GLN A 72 9.91 -0.57 10.55
C GLN A 72 8.93 0.29 11.36
N GLY A 73 7.64 0.32 10.99
CA GLY A 73 6.60 1.07 11.69
C GLY A 73 6.38 2.49 11.18
N GLU A 74 7.16 2.96 10.20
CA GLU A 74 6.96 4.29 9.63
C GLU A 74 5.64 4.35 8.87
N ARG A 75 4.81 5.36 9.16
CA ARG A 75 3.52 5.57 8.51
C ARG A 75 3.68 6.49 7.30
N VAL A 76 3.30 6.00 6.12
CA VAL A 76 3.45 6.74 4.85
C VAL A 76 2.16 6.77 4.04
N ARG A 77 1.99 7.80 3.20
CA ARG A 77 0.84 7.90 2.28
C ARG A 77 1.13 7.13 1.00
N ALA A 78 0.47 6.00 0.82
CA ALA A 78 0.70 5.16 -0.35
C ALA A 78 0.43 5.89 -1.68
N CYS A 79 -0.49 6.86 -1.70
CA CYS A 79 -0.86 7.58 -2.93
C CYS A 79 0.21 8.57 -3.41
N SER A 80 1.15 8.98 -2.55
CA SER A 80 2.18 9.96 -2.88
C SER A 80 3.61 9.44 -2.68
N THR A 81 3.78 8.31 -2.00
CA THR A 81 5.10 7.70 -1.79
C THR A 81 5.46 6.82 -2.99
N PRO A 82 6.61 7.06 -3.67
CA PRO A 82 7.11 6.17 -4.71
C PRO A 82 7.37 4.76 -4.19
N ALA A 83 7.03 3.75 -4.99
CA ALA A 83 7.48 2.39 -4.71
C ALA A 83 8.97 2.27 -5.06
N LEU A 84 9.77 1.67 -4.17
CA LEU A 84 11.20 1.45 -4.38
C LEU A 84 11.56 -0.02 -4.11
N PRO A 85 12.61 -0.55 -4.78
CA PRO A 85 13.08 -1.91 -4.55
C PRO A 85 13.39 -2.19 -3.08
N GLY A 86 13.01 -3.38 -2.60
CA GLY A 86 13.29 -3.83 -1.24
C GLY A 86 12.37 -3.26 -0.15
N MET A 87 11.39 -2.42 -0.51
CA MET A 87 10.37 -1.98 0.45
C MET A 87 9.57 -3.16 1.01
N SER A 88 9.28 -3.08 2.31
CA SER A 88 8.38 -4.00 3.01
C SER A 88 7.26 -3.20 3.66
N ILE A 89 6.03 -3.49 3.25
CA ILE A 89 4.82 -2.72 3.57
C ILE A 89 3.85 -3.60 4.36
N VAL A 90 3.24 -3.01 5.37
CA VAL A 90 2.20 -3.61 6.21
C VAL A 90 0.90 -2.84 5.99
N THR A 91 -0.17 -3.57 5.70
CA THR A 91 -1.51 -3.03 5.41
C THR A 91 -2.56 -3.47 6.43
N LYS A 92 -2.22 -4.40 7.33
CA LYS A 92 -3.09 -4.92 8.39
C LYS A 92 -2.56 -4.51 9.75
N LEU A 93 -3.44 -3.95 10.58
CA LEU A 93 -3.08 -3.53 11.95
C LEU A 93 -2.68 -4.72 12.83
N ALA A 94 -3.25 -5.90 12.59
CA ALA A 94 -2.94 -7.12 13.35
C ALA A 94 -1.51 -7.65 13.08
N GLU A 95 -0.96 -7.37 11.90
CA GLU A 95 0.40 -7.79 11.51
C GLU A 95 1.44 -6.71 11.83
N ALA A 96 0.97 -5.53 12.23
CA ALA A 96 1.78 -4.42 12.65
C ALA A 96 2.21 -4.58 14.12
N GLY A 97 3.53 -4.61 14.36
CA GLY A 97 4.12 -4.68 15.70
C GLY A 97 3.80 -3.45 16.58
N GLU A 98 4.43 -3.36 17.76
CA GLU A 98 4.11 -2.37 18.81
C GLU A 98 4.26 -0.89 18.38
N GLY A 99 4.87 -0.58 17.24
CA GLY A 99 5.15 0.79 16.77
C GLY A 99 4.11 1.43 15.84
N VAL A 100 2.93 0.85 15.62
CA VAL A 100 2.01 1.31 14.55
C VAL A 100 0.80 2.07 15.09
N TRP A 101 0.68 3.33 14.63
CA TRP A 101 -0.39 4.29 14.93
C TRP A 101 -1.83 3.82 14.66
N PRO A 102 -2.84 4.28 15.45
CA PRO A 102 -2.69 4.92 16.74
C PRO A 102 -2.59 3.82 17.79
N ARG A 103 -1.57 3.85 18.64
CA ARG A 103 -1.62 3.10 19.89
C ARG A 103 -1.46 4.10 21.01
N ALA A 104 -2.37 3.99 21.97
CA ALA A 104 -2.41 4.76 23.21
C ALA A 104 -1.09 4.65 23.97
#